data_AF-A0AB37R2K0-F1
#
_entry.id   AF-A0AB37R2K0-F1
#
_cell.length_a   1.000
_cell.length_b   1.000
_cell.length_c   1.000
_cell.angle_alpha   90.00
_cell.angle_beta   90.00
_cell.angle_gamma   90.00
#
_symmetry.space_group_name_H-M   'P 1'
#
loop_
_entity.id
_entity.type
_entity.pdbx_description
1 polymer ?
#
loop_
_entity_poly.entity_id
_entity_poly.type
_entity_poly.pdbx_seq_one_letter_code
_entity_poly.pdbx_strand_id
1 'polypeptide(L)'
;MRDISELPNLNLALIQTTLAWHDREANLEHFEHLLGQAHGADLVILPEMFTTGFSMESEALAEPEAGPTSTWLLGAGEADGVFRATLSAADLQAYRTRFPAGLDADSFNIQ
;
A
#
# COMPACT_ATOMS: atom_id res chain seq x y z
N MET A 1 -8.51 24.09 -14.44
CA MET A 1 -7.55 23.49 -13.49
C MET A 1 -7.66 24.30 -12.21
N ARG A 2 -7.91 23.69 -11.04
CA ARG A 2 -7.94 24.45 -9.78
C ARG A 2 -6.54 24.96 -9.47
N ASP A 3 -6.43 26.21 -9.08
CA ASP A 3 -5.21 26.74 -8.47
C ASP A 3 -5.09 26.12 -7.06
N ILE A 4 -3.92 25.54 -6.78
CA ILE A 4 -3.61 24.84 -5.52
C ILE A 4 -2.43 25.48 -4.79
N SER A 5 -1.95 26.64 -5.26
CA SER A 5 -0.76 27.30 -4.72
C SER A 5 -0.95 27.88 -3.31
N GLU A 6 -2.20 28.10 -2.88
CA GLU A 6 -2.53 28.56 -1.52
C GLU A 6 -2.81 27.42 -0.53
N LEU A 7 -2.76 26.15 -0.97
CA LEU A 7 -2.96 25.01 -0.08
C LEU A 7 -1.68 24.71 0.72
N PRO A 8 -1.82 24.11 1.92
CA PRO A 8 -0.67 23.62 2.68
C PRO A 8 0.18 22.65 1.85
N ASN A 9 1.50 22.66 2.08
CA ASN A 9 2.41 21.68 1.49
C ASN A 9 2.06 20.27 1.98
N LEU A 10 2.12 19.30 1.07
CA LEU A 10 1.97 17.87 1.38
C LEU A 10 3.34 17.22 1.43
N ASN A 11 3.75 16.74 2.60
CA ASN A 11 5.01 16.04 2.80
C ASN A 11 4.84 14.56 2.48
N LEU A 12 5.61 14.06 1.53
CA LEU A 12 5.54 12.69 1.05
C LEU A 12 6.77 11.89 1.51
N ALA A 13 6.53 10.69 2.03
CA ALA A 13 7.57 9.69 2.21
C ALA A 13 7.34 8.53 1.23
N LEU A 14 8.34 8.24 0.41
CA LEU A 14 8.34 7.09 -0.48
C LEU A 14 9.30 6.04 0.11
N ILE A 15 8.75 4.90 0.51
CA ILE A 15 9.55 3.83 1.09
C ILE A 15 9.96 2.89 -0.03
N GLN A 16 11.25 2.94 -0.40
CA GLN A 16 11.86 2.00 -1.32
C GLN A 16 12.76 1.05 -0.52
N THR A 17 12.38 -0.22 -0.47
CA THR A 17 13.09 -1.24 0.31
C THR A 17 13.05 -2.60 -0.36
N THR A 18 13.91 -3.51 0.08
CA THR A 18 13.88 -4.91 -0.33
C THR A 18 12.83 -5.66 0.49
N LEU A 19 11.98 -6.41 -0.20
CA LEU A 19 10.93 -7.21 0.41
C LEU A 19 11.44 -8.64 0.65
N ALA A 20 11.14 -9.18 1.82
CA ALA A 20 11.29 -10.59 2.10
C ALA A 20 10.30 -11.39 1.25
N TRP A 21 10.79 -12.44 0.60
CA TRP A 21 9.98 -13.27 -0.29
C TRP A 21 9.02 -14.15 0.53
N HIS A 22 7.71 -13.99 0.29
CA HIS A 22 6.62 -14.74 0.94
C HIS A 22 6.59 -14.67 2.47
N ASP A 23 7.35 -13.75 3.07
CA ASP A 23 7.45 -13.60 4.52
C ASP A 23 6.83 -12.28 4.97
N ARG A 24 5.54 -12.36 5.27
CA ARG A 24 4.76 -11.21 5.75
C ARG A 24 5.30 -10.66 7.06
N GLU A 25 5.61 -11.52 8.03
CA GLU A 25 6.00 -11.06 9.36
C GLU A 25 7.32 -10.30 9.29
N ALA A 26 8.31 -10.83 8.56
CA ALA A 26 9.56 -10.13 8.32
C ALA A 26 9.36 -8.79 7.58
N ASN A 27 8.45 -8.74 6.60
CA ASN A 27 8.14 -7.50 5.91
C ASN A 27 7.47 -6.48 6.85
N LEU A 28 6.46 -6.87 7.63
CA LEU A 28 5.77 -5.96 8.55
C LEU A 28 6.74 -5.39 9.60
N GLU A 29 7.57 -6.22 10.23
CA GLU A 29 8.60 -5.77 11.17
C GLU A 29 9.58 -4.77 10.53
N HIS A 30 9.97 -5.03 9.28
CA HIS A 30 10.83 -4.11 8.53
C HIS A 30 10.12 -2.77 8.25
N PHE A 31 8.85 -2.79 7.89
CA PHE A 31 8.07 -1.57 7.66
C PHE A 31 7.80 -0.78 8.93
N GLU A 32 7.65 -1.42 10.09
CA GLU A 32 7.56 -0.70 11.38
C GLU A 32 8.79 0.17 11.61
N HIS A 33 10.00 -0.35 11.32
CA HIS A 33 11.23 0.43 11.44
C HIS A 33 11.28 1.61 10.45
N LEU A 34 10.89 1.36 9.18
CA LEU A 34 10.93 2.39 8.14
C LEU A 34 9.88 3.49 8.34
N LEU A 35 8.69 3.13 8.84
CA LEU A 35 7.66 4.10 9.21
C LEU A 35 8.11 4.99 10.37
N GLY A 36 8.86 4.45 11.34
CA GLY A 36 9.53 5.23 12.38
C GLY A 36 10.58 6.21 11.85
N GLN A 37 11.07 6.06 10.61
CA GLN A 37 11.96 7.05 9.98
C GLN A 37 11.19 8.10 9.18
N ALA A 38 9.95 7.80 8.79
CA ALA A 38 9.07 8.67 8.01
C ALA A 38 8.26 9.65 8.87
N HIS A 39 8.65 9.89 10.12
CA HIS A 39 7.98 10.84 11.01
C HIS A 39 7.88 12.23 10.39
N GLY A 40 6.66 12.79 10.38
CA GLY A 40 6.36 14.10 9.80
C GLY A 40 5.91 14.09 8.34
N ALA A 41 5.81 12.92 7.71
CA ALA A 41 5.13 12.78 6.42
C ALA A 41 3.61 12.81 6.59
N ASP A 42 2.92 13.49 5.68
CA ASP A 42 1.45 13.51 5.61
C ASP A 42 0.91 12.29 4.84
N LEU A 43 1.70 11.74 3.92
CA LEU A 43 1.38 10.54 3.15
C LEU A 43 2.63 9.69 2.94
N VAL A 44 2.52 8.41 3.32
CA VAL A 44 3.54 7.39 3.08
C VAL A 44 3.09 6.48 1.93
N ILE A 45 3.98 6.25 0.97
CA ILE A 45 3.75 5.34 -0.16
C ILE A 45 4.63 4.10 0.05
N LEU A 46 3.98 2.94 0.10
CA LEU A 46 4.65 1.64 0.23
C LEU A 46 4.82 0.98 -1.15
N PRO A 47 5.80 0.07 -1.30
CA PRO A 47 5.94 -0.74 -2.51
C PRO A 47 4.69 -1.59 -2.79
N GLU A 48 4.50 -1.94 -4.05
CA GLU A 48 3.52 -2.95 -4.42
C GLU A 48 3.84 -4.31 -3.78
N MET A 49 2.82 -5.06 -3.36
CA MET A 49 2.97 -6.37 -2.70
C MET A 49 3.92 -6.34 -1.50
N PHE A 50 3.93 -5.24 -0.73
CA PHE A 50 4.88 -5.01 0.37
C PHE A 50 4.91 -6.11 1.43
N THR A 51 3.86 -6.93 1.53
CA THR A 51 3.79 -8.04 2.49
C THR A 51 4.42 -9.33 1.98
N THR A 52 4.50 -9.54 0.67
CA THR A 52 4.86 -10.85 0.09
C THR A 52 6.07 -10.80 -0.83
N GLY A 53 6.45 -9.61 -1.29
CA GLY A 53 7.28 -9.49 -2.49
C GLY A 53 6.48 -9.82 -3.75
N PHE A 54 7.08 -9.58 -4.92
CA PHE A 54 6.45 -9.72 -6.23
C PHE A 54 6.19 -11.19 -6.60
N SER A 55 5.16 -11.78 -6.01
CA SER A 55 4.79 -13.19 -6.14
C SER A 55 3.69 -13.40 -7.17
N MET A 56 3.81 -14.47 -7.97
CA MET A 56 2.72 -14.93 -8.84
C MET A 56 1.69 -15.80 -8.10
N GLU A 57 1.95 -16.15 -6.83
CA GLU A 57 1.06 -16.94 -5.96
C GLU A 57 0.12 -16.05 -5.14
N SER A 58 -0.31 -14.93 -5.71
CA SER A 58 -1.11 -13.90 -5.03
C SER A 58 -2.42 -14.42 -4.46
N GLU A 59 -3.03 -15.43 -5.07
CA GLU A 59 -4.27 -16.03 -4.56
C GLU A 59 -4.04 -16.82 -3.26
N ALA A 60 -2.92 -17.54 -3.15
CA ALA A 60 -2.59 -18.31 -1.96
C ALA A 60 -2.11 -17.42 -0.80
N LEU A 61 -1.51 -16.27 -1.14
CA LEU A 61 -0.98 -15.30 -0.19
C LEU A 61 -1.97 -14.18 0.14
N ALA A 62 -3.13 -14.13 -0.53
CA ALA A 62 -4.15 -13.12 -0.31
C ALA A 62 -4.75 -13.23 1.09
N GLU A 63 -4.92 -12.08 1.73
CA GLU A 63 -5.59 -11.99 3.01
C GLU A 63 -7.06 -11.57 2.83
N PRO A 64 -7.95 -11.97 3.76
CA PRO A 64 -9.29 -11.38 3.86
C PRO A 64 -9.21 -9.86 4.02
N GLU A 65 -10.28 -9.15 3.64
CA GLU A 65 -10.35 -7.68 3.73
C GLU A 65 -10.07 -7.14 5.14
N ALA A 66 -10.48 -7.88 6.19
CA ALA A 66 -10.19 -7.58 7.59
C ALA A 66 -9.05 -8.46 8.16
N GLY A 67 -8.08 -8.81 7.31
CA GLY A 67 -6.94 -9.67 7.64
C GLY A 67 -5.82 -8.94 8.40
N PRO A 68 -4.75 -9.65 8.74
CA PRO A 68 -3.65 -9.13 9.57
C PRO A 68 -2.99 -7.86 9.02
N THR A 69 -2.79 -7.75 7.71
CA THR A 69 -2.18 -6.57 7.08
C THR A 69 -3.10 -5.36 7.19
N SER A 70 -4.40 -5.53 6.99
CA SER A 70 -5.37 -4.43 7.15
C SER A 70 -5.42 -3.95 8.61
N THR A 71 -5.36 -4.89 9.56
CA THR A 71 -5.35 -4.57 10.99
C THR A 71 -4.05 -3.88 11.38
N TRP A 72 -2.91 -4.33 10.83
CA TRP A 72 -1.61 -3.68 11.03
C TRP A 72 -1.61 -2.26 10.46
N LEU A 73 -2.12 -2.05 9.24
CA LEU A 73 -2.23 -0.72 8.64
C LEU A 73 -3.12 0.23 9.45
N LEU A 74 -4.24 -0.28 9.99
CA LEU A 74 -5.13 0.48 10.87
C LEU A 74 -4.53 0.70 12.26
N GLY A 75 -3.65 -0.20 12.70
CA GLY A 75 -2.94 -0.14 13.97
C GLY A 75 -1.64 0.67 13.95
N ALA A 76 -1.13 1.01 12.76
CA ALA A 76 0.16 1.70 12.54
C ALA A 76 0.22 3.15 13.06
N GLY A 77 -0.79 3.62 13.81
CA GLY A 77 -0.68 4.86 14.56
C GLY A 77 -1.96 5.36 15.20
N GLU A 78 -2.13 5.15 16.50
CA GLU A 78 -2.67 6.20 17.38
C GLU A 78 -1.54 7.19 17.72
N ALA A 79 -1.10 7.97 16.73
CA ALA A 79 -0.29 9.17 16.92
C ALA A 79 -0.76 10.24 15.92
N ASP A 80 -1.03 11.44 16.45
CA ASP A 80 -1.82 12.55 15.90
C ASP A 80 -2.26 12.51 14.43
N GLY A 81 -3.56 12.25 14.26
CA GLY A 81 -4.32 12.50 13.04
C GLY A 81 -5.37 11.42 12.77
N VAL A 82 -6.64 11.67 13.10
CA VAL A 82 -7.74 10.82 12.62
C VAL A 82 -8.08 11.23 11.19
N PHE A 83 -7.54 10.51 10.21
CA PHE A 83 -7.91 10.69 8.80
C PHE A 83 -9.04 9.72 8.44
N ARG A 84 -10.22 10.27 8.15
CA ARG A 84 -11.36 9.51 7.67
C ARG A 84 -11.46 9.68 6.16
N ALA A 85 -10.97 8.70 5.41
CA ALA A 85 -11.19 8.62 3.97
C ALA A 85 -12.44 7.77 3.70
N THR A 86 -13.43 8.34 3.02
CA THR A 86 -14.57 7.59 2.50
C THR A 86 -14.27 7.24 1.05
N LEU A 87 -14.01 5.97 0.79
CA LEU A 87 -13.84 5.48 -0.56
C LEU A 87 -15.21 5.17 -1.17
N SER A 88 -15.42 5.65 -2.39
CA SER A 88 -16.60 5.32 -3.19
C SER A 88 -16.36 3.98 -3.87
N ALA A 89 -17.21 3.00 -3.58
CA ALA A 89 -17.15 1.69 -4.24
C ALA A 89 -17.23 1.84 -5.78
N ALA A 90 -18.04 2.78 -6.27
CA ALA A 90 -18.17 3.06 -7.70
C ALA A 90 -16.86 3.63 -8.29
N ASP A 91 -16.17 4.52 -7.58
CA ASP A 91 -14.92 5.12 -8.05
C ASP A 91 -13.77 4.12 -7.99
N LEU A 92 -13.72 3.27 -6.96
CA LEU A 92 -12.78 2.15 -6.88
C LEU A 92 -12.99 1.15 -8.02
N GLN A 93 -14.24 0.86 -8.36
CA GLN A 93 -14.57 -0.04 -9.47
C GLN A 93 -14.20 0.58 -10.82
N ALA A 94 -14.46 1.88 -11.02
CA ALA A 94 -14.04 2.61 -12.21
C ALA A 94 -12.51 2.66 -12.32
N TYR A 95 -11.80 2.91 -11.21
CA TYR A 95 -10.35 2.90 -11.16
C TYR A 95 -9.77 1.52 -11.50
N ARG A 96 -10.31 0.44 -10.92
CA ARG A 96 -9.92 -0.94 -11.22
C ARG A 96 -10.18 -1.34 -12.68
N THR A 97 -11.23 -0.81 -13.29
CA THR A 97 -11.50 -1.01 -14.72
C THR A 97 -10.50 -0.27 -15.59
N ARG A 98 -10.06 0.92 -15.14
CA ARG A 98 -9.08 1.76 -15.84
C ARG A 98 -7.64 1.26 -15.66
N PHE A 99 -7.33 0.63 -14.54
CA PHE A 99 -6.05 0.02 -14.22
C PHE A 99 -6.30 -1.40 -13.69
N PRO A 100 -6.46 -2.39 -14.59
CA PRO A 100 -6.74 -3.75 -14.19
C PRO A 100 -5.47 -4.38 -13.60
N ALA A 101 -5.29 -4.26 -12.29
CA ALA A 101 -4.17 -4.91 -11.58
C ALA A 101 -4.20 -6.46 -11.69
N GLY A 102 -5.28 -7.04 -12.21
CA GLY A 102 -5.39 -8.49 -12.48
C GLY A 102 -4.87 -8.94 -13.84
N LEU A 103 -4.32 -8.05 -14.68
CA LEU A 103 -3.70 -8.41 -15.97
C LEU A 103 -2.19 -8.71 -15.85
N ASP A 104 -1.55 -8.42 -14.72
CA ASP A 104 -0.15 -8.82 -14.50
C ASP A 104 0.04 -10.33 -14.29
N ALA A 105 -1.05 -11.09 -14.19
CA ALA A 105 -1.05 -12.55 -14.19
C ALA A 105 -1.15 -13.16 -15.60
N ASP A 106 -0.83 -12.40 -16.65
CA ASP A 106 -0.75 -12.94 -18.00
C ASP A 106 0.32 -14.05 -18.09
N SER A 107 -0.09 -15.21 -18.59
CA SER A 107 0.83 -16.31 -18.88
C SER A 107 1.79 -15.89 -19.99
N PHE A 108 3.06 -15.66 -19.67
CA PHE A 108 4.10 -15.45 -20.69
C PHE A 108 4.73 -16.79 -21.07
N ASN A 109 4.87 -17.04 -22.37
CA ASN A 109 5.75 -18.08 -22.89
C ASN A 109 7.07 -17.43 -23.27
N ILE A 110 8.15 -17.87 -22.62
CA ILE A 110 9.50 -17.54 -23.07
C ILE A 110 9.78 -18.43 -24.29
N GLN A 111 10.03 -17.80 -25.45
CA GLN A 111 10.62 -18.46 -26.62
C GLN A 111 12.13 -18.60 -26.44
#